data_AF-A0A520IJK4-F1
#
_entry.id   AF-A0A520IJK4-F1
#
_cell.length_a   1.000
_cell.length_b   1.000
_cell.length_c   1.000
_cell.angle_alpha   90.00
_cell.angle_beta   90.00
_cell.angle_gamma   90.00
#
_symmetry.space_group_name_H-M   'P 1'
#
loop_
_entity.id
_entity.type
_entity.pdbx_description
1 polymer ?
#
loop_
_entity_poly.entity_id
_entity_poly.type
_entity_poly.pdbx_seq_one_letter_code
_entity_poly.pdbx_strand_id
1 'polypeptide(L)' 'MDSAAEVQERYFEQGFLKFNATTGTYIEKYNSAQHSLDNLGCDNLDQPMRIMIAGFLSQIPQHA' A
#
# COMPACT_ATOMS: atom_id res chain seq x y z
N MET A 1 -23.36 8.40 1.67
CA MET A 1 -22.47 7.97 0.58
C MET A 1 -21.87 6.67 1.05
N ASP A 2 -22.47 5.58 0.59
CA ASP A 2 -22.21 4.21 1.00
C ASP A 2 -20.86 3.77 0.45
N SER A 3 -19.78 4.23 1.08
CA SER A 3 -18.43 3.75 0.82
C SER A 3 -18.27 2.37 1.47
N ALA A 4 -18.99 1.37 0.94
CA ALA A 4 -18.51 0.00 1.03
C ALA A 4 -17.13 0.03 0.37
N ALA A 5 -16.09 0.05 1.19
CA ALA A 5 -14.73 0.39 0.78
C ALA A 5 -14.33 -0.50 -0.40
N GLU A 6 -14.27 0.07 -1.60
CA GLU A 6 -13.99 -0.66 -2.83
C GLU A 6 -12.61 -1.30 -2.67
N VAL A 7 -12.61 -2.63 -2.60
CA VAL A 7 -11.39 -3.39 -2.45
C VAL A 7 -10.64 -3.35 -3.78
N GLN A 8 -9.43 -2.81 -3.74
CA GLN A 8 -8.53 -2.67 -4.88
C GLN A 8 -7.47 -3.77 -4.87
N GLU A 9 -6.91 -4.04 -6.05
CA GLU A 9 -5.84 -5.02 -6.24
C GLU A 9 -4.68 -4.37 -6.99
N ARG A 10 -3.45 -4.54 -6.46
CA ARG A 10 -2.20 -4.12 -7.12
C ARG A 10 -1.27 -5.31 -7.27
N TYR A 11 -0.77 -5.49 -8.49
CA TYR A 11 0.12 -6.59 -8.85
C TYR A 11 1.59 -6.16 -8.79
N PHE A 12 2.42 -7.07 -8.31
CA PHE A 12 3.87 -6.96 -8.22
C PHE A 12 4.50 -8.22 -8.83
N GLU A 13 5.80 -8.19 -9.07
CA GLU A 13 6.52 -9.36 -9.61
C GLU A 13 6.39 -10.61 -8.70
N GLN A 14 6.35 -10.38 -7.39
CA GLN A 14 6.37 -11.42 -6.34
C GLN A 14 5.01 -11.72 -5.70
N GLY A 15 3.91 -11.10 -6.18
CA GLY A 15 2.59 -11.30 -5.59
C GLY A 15 1.62 -10.18 -5.93
N PHE A 16 0.53 -10.08 -5.18
CA PHE A 16 -0.42 -8.98 -5.29
C PHE A 16 -0.94 -8.55 -3.93
N LEU A 17 -1.24 -7.27 -3.80
CA LEU A 17 -1.86 -6.69 -2.61
C LEU A 17 -3.33 -6.43 -2.90
N LYS A 18 -4.20 -7.06 -2.12
CA LYS A 18 -5.64 -6.76 -2.08
C LYS A 18 -5.92 -5.87 -0.88
N PHE A 19 -6.44 -4.67 -1.08
CA PHE A 19 -6.54 -3.68 -0.01
C PHE A 19 -7.74 -2.75 -0.16
N ASN A 20 -8.09 -2.09 0.93
CA ASN A 20 -9.07 -1.01 0.96
C ASN A 20 -8.45 0.19 1.72
N ALA A 21 -9.28 1.14 2.14
CA ALA A 21 -8.81 2.34 2.84
C ALA A 21 -8.11 2.05 4.18
N THR A 22 -8.46 0.96 4.87
CA THR A 22 -8.02 0.67 6.24
C THR A 22 -7.16 -0.58 6.37
N THR A 23 -7.31 -1.57 5.50
CA THR A 23 -6.60 -2.86 5.60
C THR A 23 -6.18 -3.40 4.24
N GLY A 24 -5.26 -4.37 4.26
CA GLY A 24 -4.86 -5.11 3.08
C GLY A 24 -4.38 -6.52 3.39
N THR A 25 -4.22 -7.32 2.34
CA THR A 25 -3.66 -8.66 2.38
C THR A 25 -2.70 -8.80 1.22
N TYR A 26 -1.41 -8.96 1.53
CA TYR A 26 -0.41 -9.28 0.53
C TYR A 26 -0.38 -10.80 0.33
N ILE A 27 -0.52 -11.23 -0.91
CA ILE A 27 -0.57 -12.64 -1.31
C ILE A 27 0.62 -12.89 -2.22
N GLU A 28 1.49 -13.81 -1.83
CA GLU A 28 2.67 -14.14 -2.61
C GLU A 28 2.29 -14.82 -3.94
N LYS A 29 3.14 -14.68 -4.96
CA LYS A 29 2.92 -15.18 -6.33
C LYS A 29 2.53 -16.65 -6.40
N TYR A 30 3.16 -17.48 -5.57
CA TYR A 30 2.90 -18.92 -5.51
C TYR A 30 1.88 -19.30 -4.42
N ASN A 31 1.19 -18.29 -3.87
CA ASN A 31 0.23 -18.41 -2.77
C ASN A 31 0.80 -19.23 -1.58
N SER A 32 2.11 -19.08 -1.34
CA SER A 32 2.82 -19.79 -0.26
C SER A 32 2.50 -19.19 1.11
N ALA A 33 2.32 -17.87 1.17
CA ALA A 33 1.84 -17.16 2.34
C ALA A 33 0.90 -16.00 1.97
N GLN A 34 0.12 -15.58 2.96
CA GLN A 34 -0.72 -14.39 2.92
C GLN A 34 -0.48 -13.57 4.19
N HIS A 35 -0.27 -12.27 4.03
CA HIS A 35 0.09 -11.37 5.12
C HIS A 35 -0.96 -10.28 5.27
N SER A 36 -1.65 -10.26 6.41
CA SER A 36 -2.57 -9.18 6.77
C SER A 36 -1.80 -7.91 7.10
N LEU A 37 -2.30 -6.78 6.60
CA LEU A 37 -1.71 -5.46 6.76
C LEU A 37 -2.79 -4.48 7.23
N ASP A 38 -2.41 -3.59 8.15
CA ASP A 38 -3.22 -2.47 8.58
C ASP A 38 -2.66 -1.18 7.97
N ASN A 39 -3.53 -0.31 7.45
CA ASN A 39 -3.13 1.01 7.00
C ASN A 39 -3.00 1.93 8.22
N LEU A 40 -1.77 2.07 8.72
CA LEU A 40 -1.46 2.95 9.86
C LEU A 40 -1.43 4.44 9.50
N GLY A 41 -1.71 4.78 8.24
CA GLY A 41 -1.59 6.14 7.74
C GLY A 41 -0.16 6.68 7.87
N CYS A 42 -0.04 8.00 7.99
CA CYS A 42 1.24 8.63 8.26
C CYS A 42 1.40 9.04 9.73
N ASP A 43 0.37 8.86 10.56
CA ASP A 43 0.29 9.44 11.91
C ASP A 43 1.48 9.05 12.80
N ASN A 44 1.98 7.83 12.68
CA ASN A 44 3.11 7.32 13.46
C ASN A 44 4.49 7.51 12.79
N LEU A 45 4.59 8.25 11.68
CA LEU A 45 5.86 8.53 11.02
C LEU A 45 6.48 9.83 11.54
N ASP A 46 7.71 9.73 12.03
CA ASP A 46 8.51 10.91 12.42
C ASP A 46 8.71 11.87 11.24
N GLN A 47 8.76 13.16 11.54
CA GLN A 47 8.89 14.22 10.54
C GLN A 47 10.07 14.05 9.55
N PRO A 48 11.30 13.70 9.96
CA PRO A 48 12.37 13.43 9.00
C PRO A 48 12.04 12.29 8.03
N MET A 49 11.37 11.24 8.51
CA MET A 49 10.97 10.11 7.68
C MET A 49 9.91 10.52 6.66
N ARG A 50 8.93 11.34 7.06
CA ARG A 50 7.92 11.91 6.16
C ARG A 50 8.56 12.75 5.04
N ILE A 51 9.55 13.58 5.37
CA ILE A 51 10.27 14.41 4.38
C ILE A 51 11.00 13.53 3.36
N MET A 52 11.70 12.50 3.83
CA MET A 52 12.44 11.59 2.95
C MET A 52 11.51 10.81 2.02
N ILE A 53 10.39 10.30 2.54
CA ILE A 53 9.38 9.59 1.75
C ILE A 53 8.77 10.51 0.70
N ALA A 54 8.36 11.73 1.08
CA ALA A 54 7.79 12.70 0.15
C ALA A 54 8.77 13.10 -0.95
N GLY A 55 10.04 13.30 -0.60
CA GLY A 55 11.12 13.57 -1.55
C GLY A 55 11.30 12.43 -2.55
N PHE A 56 11.38 11.18 -2.07
CA PHE A 56 11.50 10.00 -2.93
C PHE A 56 10.30 9.86 -3.89
N LEU A 57 9.07 9.97 -3.38
CA LEU A 57 7.86 9.85 -4.21
C LEU A 57 7.77 10.95 -5.27
N SER A 58 8.29 12.15 -5.00
CA SER A 58 8.32 13.26 -5.97
C SER A 58 9.32 13.04 -7.10
N GLN A 59 10.26 12.10 -6.96
CA GLN A 59 11.25 11.75 -7.99
C GLN A 59 10.79 10.62 -8.91
N ILE A 60 9.74 9.86 -8.54
CA ILE A 60 9.21 8.81 -9.38
C ILE A 60 8.46 9.48 -10.53
N PRO A 61 8.87 9.27 -11.80
CA PRO A 61 8.11 9.76 -12.94
C PRO A 61 6.69 9.19 -12.82
N GLN A 62 5.68 10.06 -12.87
CA GLN A 62 4.31 9.61 -13.06
C GLN A 62 4.24 9.04 -14.49
N HIS A 63 4.57 7.76 -14.63
CA HIS A 63 4.35 7.05 -15.88
C HIS A 63 2.84 7.02 -16.13
N ALA A 64 2.45 7.82 -17.12
CA ALA A 64 1.15 7.78 -17.79
C ALA A 64 0.94 6.44 -18.51
#